data_AF-A0A935DME7-F1
#
_entry.id   AF-A0A935DME7-F1
#
_cell.length_a   1.000
_cell.length_b   1.000
_cell.length_c   1.000
_cell.angle_alpha   90.00
_cell.angle_beta   90.00
_cell.angle_gamma   90.00
#
_symmetry.space_group_name_H-M   'P 1'
#
loop_
_entity.id
_entity.type
_entity.pdbx_description
1 polymer ?
#
loop_
_entity_poly.entity_id
_entity_poly.type
_entity_poly.pdbx_seq_one_letter_code
_entity_poly.pdbx_strand_id
1 'polypeptide(L)'
;MARAKGGEAKLIKATKALALEIHRKRLKALEGLIRRRLATVVESFYDIGEALTEILRRKLYAVGGHASLEAYLTTTKLIGIAQAMKLIAIVREVPREVALAAGPERSYALIGLAKATPEPDSAAELIASGTVAGQPAAKAPVRAITAAAKAERAKRPKTAAAKERDKADAALVKGVRALLRASGLGAGGGERGRGRGARGADAQAGGAGDRGRGVSYSRL
;
A
#
# COMPACT_ATOMS: atom_id res chain seq x y z
N MET A 1 -19.49 61.82 -15.32
CA MET A 1 -18.76 61.16 -14.21
C MET A 1 -18.45 59.67 -14.50
N ALA A 2 -17.74 59.32 -15.59
CA ALA A 2 -17.54 57.90 -15.98
C ALA A 2 -16.08 57.38 -15.92
N ARG A 3 -15.08 58.21 -15.58
CA ARG A 3 -13.66 57.82 -15.63
C ARG A 3 -13.14 57.06 -14.39
N ALA A 4 -13.87 57.03 -13.28
CA ALA A 4 -13.39 56.44 -12.02
C ALA A 4 -13.43 54.89 -11.98
N LYS A 5 -14.45 54.26 -12.59
CA LYS A 5 -14.66 52.79 -12.53
C LYS A 5 -13.57 51.97 -13.23
N GLY A 6 -12.87 52.53 -14.22
CA GLY A 6 -11.81 51.84 -14.97
C GLY A 6 -10.47 51.73 -14.21
N GLY A 7 -10.20 52.67 -13.30
CA GLY A 7 -8.97 52.67 -12.48
C GLY A 7 -9.02 51.62 -11.37
N GLU A 8 -10.18 51.50 -10.73
CA GLU A 8 -10.43 50.56 -9.63
C GLU A 8 -10.35 49.09 -10.10
N ALA A 9 -10.93 48.77 -11.26
CA ALA A 9 -10.83 47.45 -11.87
C ALA A 9 -9.38 47.06 -12.25
N LYS A 10 -8.57 48.03 -12.70
CA LYS A 10 -7.13 47.82 -12.97
C LYS A 10 -6.35 47.58 -11.68
N LEU A 11 -6.64 48.32 -10.62
CA LEU A 11 -5.99 48.16 -9.30
C LEU A 11 -6.28 46.77 -8.71
N ILE A 12 -7.53 46.31 -8.79
CA ILE A 12 -7.96 44.98 -8.34
C ILE A 12 -7.27 43.87 -9.15
N LYS A 13 -7.12 44.05 -10.46
CA LYS A 13 -6.42 43.08 -11.31
C LYS A 13 -4.93 43.02 -10.99
N ALA A 14 -4.29 44.17 -10.78
CA ALA A 14 -2.88 44.27 -10.42
C ALA A 14 -2.58 43.67 -9.04
N THR A 15 -3.41 43.97 -8.04
CA THR A 15 -3.27 43.39 -6.69
C THR A 15 -3.51 41.88 -6.68
N LYS A 16 -4.51 41.37 -7.41
CA LYS A 16 -4.71 39.92 -7.59
C LYS A 16 -3.54 39.24 -8.28
N ALA A 17 -2.96 39.86 -9.31
CA ALA A 17 -1.79 39.33 -10.00
C ALA A 17 -0.56 39.26 -9.06
N LEU A 18 -0.35 40.31 -8.27
CA LEU A 18 0.74 40.37 -7.28
C LEU A 18 0.55 39.32 -6.17
N ALA A 19 -0.68 39.17 -5.65
CA ALA A 19 -0.99 38.12 -4.67
C ALA A 19 -0.76 36.71 -5.24
N LEU A 20 -1.18 36.46 -6.49
CA LEU A 20 -0.94 35.19 -7.17
C LEU A 20 0.57 34.91 -7.33
N GLU A 21 1.36 35.93 -7.65
CA GLU A 21 2.82 35.81 -7.75
C GLU A 21 3.47 35.48 -6.40
N ILE A 22 3.03 36.13 -5.32
CA ILE A 22 3.47 35.83 -3.94
C ILE A 22 3.12 34.38 -3.58
N HIS A 23 1.90 33.94 -3.84
CA HIS A 23 1.48 32.56 -3.57
C HIS A 23 2.25 31.54 -4.40
N ARG A 24 2.55 31.82 -5.68
CA ARG A 24 3.39 30.96 -6.52
C ARG A 24 4.82 30.85 -5.99
N LYS A 25 5.42 31.95 -5.55
CA LYS A 25 6.74 31.95 -4.90
C LYS A 25 6.72 31.11 -3.62
N ARG A 26 5.67 31.26 -2.79
CA ARG A 26 5.49 30.47 -1.57
C ARG A 26 5.33 28.98 -1.86
N LEU A 27 4.53 28.61 -2.88
CA LEU A 27 4.35 27.23 -3.30
C LEU A 27 5.68 26.58 -3.71
N LYS A 28 6.46 27.24 -4.59
CA LYS A 28 7.78 26.73 -5.01
C LYS A 28 8.74 26.55 -3.82
N ALA A 29 8.73 27.48 -2.87
CA ALA A 29 9.55 27.38 -1.66
C ALA A 29 9.14 26.17 -0.79
N LEU A 30 7.84 25.92 -0.64
CA LEU A 30 7.31 24.76 0.09
C LEU A 30 7.61 23.45 -0.64
N GLU A 31 7.48 23.39 -1.96
CA GLU A 31 7.87 22.22 -2.75
C GLU A 31 9.36 21.89 -2.57
N GLY A 32 10.22 22.92 -2.58
CA GLY A 32 11.65 22.76 -2.30
C GLY A 32 11.92 22.21 -0.88
N LEU A 33 11.18 22.71 0.12
CA LEU A 33 11.27 22.19 1.49
C LEU A 33 10.84 20.72 1.57
N ILE A 34 9.71 20.38 0.95
CA ILE A 34 9.19 19.01 0.91
C ILE A 34 10.22 18.08 0.26
N ARG A 35 10.79 18.44 -0.89
CA ARG A 35 11.82 17.64 -1.58
C ARG A 35 13.03 17.37 -0.69
N ARG A 36 13.54 18.37 0.03
CA ARG A 36 14.66 18.21 0.97
C ARG A 36 14.30 17.27 2.12
N ARG A 37 13.11 17.43 2.71
CA ARG A 37 12.65 16.56 3.81
C ARG A 37 12.43 15.13 3.35
N LEU A 38 11.90 14.92 2.14
CA LEU A 38 11.75 13.59 1.56
C LEU A 38 13.09 12.90 1.34
N ALA A 39 14.12 13.61 0.88
CA ALA A 39 15.46 13.05 0.76
C ALA A 39 16.00 12.57 2.12
N THR A 40 15.90 13.40 3.16
CA THR A 40 16.27 13.00 4.53
C THR A 40 15.49 11.78 5.00
N VAL A 41 14.18 11.72 4.74
CA VAL A 41 13.33 10.57 5.12
C VAL A 41 13.76 9.30 4.38
N VAL A 42 14.11 9.40 3.09
CA VAL A 42 14.60 8.25 2.30
C VAL A 42 15.93 7.74 2.84
N GLU A 43 16.83 8.61 3.28
CA GLU A 43 18.09 8.15 3.89
C GLU A 43 17.84 7.57 5.30
N SER A 44 17.00 8.24 6.08
CA SER A 44 16.77 7.90 7.49
C SER A 44 16.05 6.57 7.69
N PHE A 45 15.26 6.06 6.72
CA PHE A 45 14.52 4.81 6.96
C PHE A 45 15.46 3.63 7.19
N TYR A 46 16.61 3.59 6.52
CA TYR A 46 17.56 2.49 6.64
C TYR A 46 18.26 2.57 7.99
N ASP A 47 18.76 3.75 8.35
CA ASP A 47 19.44 4.00 9.63
C ASP A 47 18.49 3.73 10.82
N ILE A 48 17.21 4.09 10.72
CA ILE A 48 16.17 3.72 11.70
C ILE A 48 16.01 2.20 11.78
N GLY A 49 16.00 1.50 10.63
CA GLY A 49 15.92 0.05 10.58
C GLY A 49 17.12 -0.64 11.22
N GLU A 50 18.33 -0.11 11.07
CA GLU A 50 19.55 -0.58 11.74
C GLU A 50 19.44 -0.42 13.24
N ALA A 51 19.07 0.77 13.72
CA ALA A 51 18.87 1.04 15.15
C ALA A 51 17.82 0.10 15.77
N LEU A 52 16.67 -0.08 15.10
CA LEU A 52 15.63 -1.02 15.53
C LEU A 52 16.13 -2.47 15.54
N THR A 53 16.95 -2.85 14.57
CA THR A 53 17.55 -4.19 14.49
C THR A 53 18.54 -4.42 15.63
N GLU A 54 19.33 -3.41 15.99
CA GLU A 54 20.25 -3.47 17.13
C GLU A 54 19.50 -3.60 18.46
N ILE A 55 18.49 -2.75 18.69
CA ILE A 55 17.62 -2.82 19.87
C ILE A 55 17.02 -4.23 20.01
N LEU A 56 16.54 -4.80 18.90
CA LEU A 56 15.96 -6.14 18.89
C LEU A 56 17.01 -7.24 19.14
N ARG A 57 18.15 -7.22 18.43
CA ARG A 57 19.19 -8.26 18.53
C ARG A 57 19.80 -8.33 19.93
N ARG A 58 20.07 -7.17 20.52
CA ARG A 58 20.67 -7.05 21.86
C ARG A 58 19.64 -7.02 22.98
N LYS A 59 18.34 -7.10 22.65
CA LYS A 59 17.22 -7.01 23.60
C LYS A 59 17.29 -5.75 24.48
N LEU A 60 17.74 -4.61 23.92
CA LEU A 60 17.95 -3.38 24.69
C LEU A 60 16.65 -2.79 25.25
N TYR A 61 15.50 -3.17 24.69
CA TYR A 61 14.19 -2.84 25.25
C TYR A 61 14.02 -3.32 26.71
N ALA A 62 14.73 -4.38 27.12
CA ALA A 62 14.69 -4.90 28.48
C ALA A 62 15.38 -3.97 29.50
N VAL A 63 16.33 -3.13 29.07
CA VAL A 63 17.00 -2.14 29.93
C VAL A 63 16.00 -1.12 30.48
N GLY A 64 14.99 -0.77 29.69
CA GLY A 64 13.88 0.09 30.11
C GLY A 64 12.75 -0.66 30.84
N GLY A 65 12.92 -1.94 31.15
CA GLY A 65 11.90 -2.76 31.82
C GLY A 65 10.78 -3.26 30.90
N HIS A 66 10.94 -3.19 29.58
CA HIS A 66 9.91 -3.68 28.65
C HIS A 66 10.09 -5.18 28.36
N ALA A 67 8.98 -5.91 28.31
CA ALA A 67 8.99 -7.36 28.02
C ALA A 67 9.30 -7.69 26.55
N SER A 68 9.06 -6.76 25.64
CA SER A 68 9.26 -6.94 24.20
C SER A 68 9.54 -5.62 23.50
N LEU A 69 10.06 -5.71 22.26
CA LEU A 69 10.19 -4.55 21.38
C LEU A 69 8.83 -3.88 21.13
N GLU A 70 7.76 -4.66 21.03
CA GLU A 70 6.40 -4.16 20.85
C GLU A 70 5.94 -3.30 22.04
N ALA A 71 6.17 -3.79 23.27
CA ALA A 71 5.86 -3.04 24.48
C ALA A 71 6.67 -1.73 24.54
N TYR A 72 7.96 -1.79 24.22
CA TYR A 72 8.82 -0.60 24.15
C TYR A 72 8.33 0.44 23.14
N LEU A 73 8.01 0.03 21.92
CA LEU A 73 7.54 0.94 20.87
C LEU A 73 6.15 1.52 21.20
N THR A 74 5.28 0.74 21.84
CA THR A 74 3.96 1.20 22.28
C THR A 74 4.06 2.26 23.37
N THR A 75 4.95 2.07 24.36
CA THR A 75 5.17 3.04 25.44
C THR A 75 5.83 4.32 24.93
N THR A 76 6.87 4.20 24.10
CA THR A 76 7.66 5.35 23.63
C THR A 76 7.00 6.13 22.48
N LYS A 77 6.06 5.52 21.75
CA LYS A 77 5.37 6.11 20.59
C LYS A 77 6.30 6.64 19.49
N LEU A 78 7.53 6.12 19.41
CA LEU A 78 8.52 6.54 18.41
C LEU A 78 8.08 6.21 16.98
N ILE A 79 7.55 5.01 16.79
CA ILE A 79 7.09 4.51 15.50
C ILE A 79 6.08 3.37 15.71
N GLY A 80 5.12 3.23 14.78
CA GLY A 80 4.18 2.13 14.82
C GLY A 80 4.86 0.77 14.60
N ILE A 81 4.39 -0.26 15.31
CA ILE A 81 4.96 -1.61 15.30
C ILE A 81 5.05 -2.18 13.88
N ALA A 82 3.98 -2.05 13.09
CA ALA A 82 3.96 -2.54 11.71
C ALA A 82 5.05 -1.88 10.86
N GLN A 83 5.27 -0.57 11.04
CA GLN A 83 6.32 0.15 10.31
C GLN A 83 7.71 -0.26 10.80
N ALA A 84 7.91 -0.41 12.11
CA ALA A 84 9.18 -0.89 12.66
C ALA A 84 9.56 -2.26 12.10
N MET A 85 8.62 -3.20 12.07
CA MET A 85 8.86 -4.55 11.55
C MET A 85 9.18 -4.54 10.05
N LYS A 86 8.56 -3.64 9.26
CA LYS A 86 8.93 -3.42 7.85
C LYS A 86 10.38 -2.97 7.72
N LEU A 87 10.80 -1.94 8.48
CA LEU A 87 12.15 -1.39 8.41
C LEU A 87 13.21 -2.42 8.82
N ILE A 88 12.95 -3.19 9.89
CA ILE A 88 13.81 -4.30 10.31
C ILE A 88 13.93 -5.35 9.20
N ALA A 89 12.82 -5.71 8.53
CA ALA A 89 12.85 -6.68 7.43
C ALA A 89 13.71 -6.19 6.25
N ILE A 90 13.60 -4.90 5.90
CA ILE A 90 14.40 -4.31 4.81
C ILE A 90 15.89 -4.43 5.11
N VAL A 91 16.34 -3.96 6.27
CA VAL A 91 17.77 -3.97 6.64
C VAL A 91 18.35 -5.38 6.76
N ARG A 92 17.52 -6.39 7.07
CA ARG A 92 17.97 -7.78 7.15
C ARG A 92 18.15 -8.46 5.80
N GLU A 93 17.43 -8.01 4.77
CA GLU A 93 17.31 -8.75 3.50
C GLU A 93 17.84 -7.96 2.29
N VAL A 94 18.02 -6.65 2.42
CA VAL A 94 18.40 -5.76 1.30
C VAL A 94 19.58 -4.88 1.73
N PRO A 95 20.70 -4.87 0.98
CA PRO A 95 21.82 -3.96 1.23
C PRO A 95 21.40 -2.48 1.16
N ARG A 96 22.11 -1.61 1.89
CA ARG A 96 21.78 -0.18 2.05
C ARG A 96 21.61 0.53 0.72
N GLU A 97 22.58 0.43 -0.16
CA GLU A 97 22.61 1.13 -1.45
C GLU A 97 21.40 0.73 -2.31
N VAL A 98 21.09 -0.56 -2.31
CA VAL A 98 19.96 -1.15 -3.05
C VAL A 98 18.62 -0.70 -2.46
N ALA A 99 18.51 -0.70 -1.12
CA ALA A 99 17.32 -0.27 -0.42
C ALA A 99 17.04 1.23 -0.62
N LEU A 100 18.07 2.08 -0.58
CA LEU A 100 17.94 3.53 -0.78
C LEU A 100 17.51 3.86 -2.22
N ALA A 101 18.07 3.18 -3.21
CA ALA A 101 17.67 3.34 -4.61
C ALA A 101 16.22 2.89 -4.86
N ALA A 102 15.80 1.79 -4.24
CA ALA A 102 14.45 1.27 -4.37
C ALA A 102 13.43 2.02 -3.50
N GLY A 103 13.84 2.60 -2.37
CA GLY A 103 12.97 3.17 -1.34
C GLY A 103 12.26 2.11 -0.48
N PRO A 104 11.66 2.51 0.66
CA PRO A 104 11.22 1.59 1.70
C PRO A 104 10.04 0.71 1.28
N GLU A 105 8.99 1.29 0.69
CA GLU A 105 7.78 0.55 0.32
C GLU A 105 8.04 -0.48 -0.79
N ARG A 106 8.88 -0.11 -1.76
CA ARG A 106 9.25 -1.03 -2.85
C ARG A 106 10.13 -2.16 -2.35
N SER A 107 11.15 -1.85 -1.55
CA SER A 107 12.01 -2.86 -0.93
C SER A 107 11.19 -3.87 -0.13
N TYR A 108 10.26 -3.39 0.70
CA TYR A 108 9.38 -4.26 1.47
C TYR A 108 8.43 -5.10 0.58
N ALA A 109 7.88 -4.52 -0.49
CA ALA A 109 7.05 -5.26 -1.42
C ALA A 109 7.82 -6.37 -2.14
N LEU A 110 9.08 -6.13 -2.52
CA LEU A 110 9.94 -7.11 -3.18
C LEU A 110 10.38 -8.22 -2.24
N ILE A 111 10.64 -7.93 -0.96
CA ILE A 111 10.75 -8.96 0.08
C ILE A 111 9.50 -9.84 0.13
N GLY A 112 8.32 -9.22 0.06
CA GLY A 112 7.06 -9.93 0.04
C GLY A 112 6.90 -10.84 -1.19
N LEU A 113 7.43 -10.43 -2.33
CA LEU A 113 7.44 -11.19 -3.59
C LEU A 113 8.44 -12.34 -3.54
N ALA A 114 9.68 -12.10 -3.13
CA ALA A 114 10.72 -13.12 -2.92
C ALA A 114 10.24 -14.25 -1.99
N LYS A 115 9.54 -13.91 -0.91
CA LYS A 115 8.95 -14.91 0.02
C LYS A 115 7.75 -15.67 -0.57
N ALA A 116 7.12 -15.11 -1.58
CA ALA A 116 5.97 -15.72 -2.25
C ALA A 116 6.39 -16.68 -3.37
N THR A 117 7.55 -16.45 -3.98
CA THR A 117 8.10 -17.29 -5.04
C THR A 117 8.71 -18.59 -4.46
N PRO A 118 8.60 -19.73 -5.16
CA PRO A 118 9.27 -20.97 -4.77
C PRO A 118 10.79 -20.93 -5.02
N GLU A 119 11.21 -20.11 -5.99
CA GLU A 119 12.62 -19.90 -6.34
C GLU A 119 13.31 -19.08 -5.25
N PRO A 120 14.59 -19.37 -4.93
CA PRO A 120 15.34 -18.74 -3.84
C PRO A 120 15.80 -17.32 -4.17
N ASP A 121 15.08 -16.60 -5.03
CA ASP A 121 15.44 -15.24 -5.40
C ASP A 121 15.34 -14.34 -4.16
N SER A 122 16.45 -13.73 -3.80
CA SER A 122 16.49 -12.73 -2.75
C SER A 122 15.82 -11.43 -3.21
N ALA A 123 15.32 -10.64 -2.27
CA ALA A 123 14.79 -9.32 -2.58
C ALA A 123 15.84 -8.42 -3.26
N ALA A 124 17.12 -8.57 -2.91
CA ALA A 124 18.22 -7.84 -3.52
C ALA A 124 18.41 -8.20 -5.00
N GLU A 125 18.37 -9.50 -5.33
CA GLU A 125 18.46 -9.98 -6.73
C GLU A 125 17.25 -9.50 -7.55
N LEU A 126 16.05 -9.57 -6.99
CA LEU A 126 14.86 -9.02 -7.64
C LEU A 126 15.02 -7.53 -7.94
N ILE A 127 15.59 -6.74 -7.02
CA ILE A 127 15.83 -5.31 -7.26
C ILE A 127 16.88 -5.11 -8.36
N ALA A 128 17.95 -5.92 -8.38
CA ALA A 128 19.06 -5.76 -9.30
C ALA A 128 18.71 -6.12 -10.75
N SER A 129 18.02 -7.24 -10.97
CA SER A 129 17.80 -7.81 -12.31
C SER A 129 16.41 -8.37 -12.55
N GLY A 130 15.55 -8.43 -11.52
CA GLY A 130 14.20 -8.95 -11.64
C GLY A 130 13.26 -8.10 -12.49
N THR A 131 12.21 -8.73 -13.01
CA THR A 131 11.11 -8.04 -13.71
C THR A 131 9.77 -8.34 -13.07
N VAL A 132 8.92 -7.33 -12.98
CA VAL A 132 7.55 -7.42 -12.46
C VAL A 132 6.62 -6.74 -13.46
N ALA A 133 5.63 -7.49 -13.96
CA ALA A 133 4.66 -7.00 -14.95
C ALA A 133 5.32 -6.36 -16.20
N GLY A 134 6.42 -6.94 -16.68
CA GLY A 134 7.15 -6.47 -17.86
C GLY A 134 8.02 -5.23 -17.64
N GLN A 135 8.19 -4.78 -16.40
CA GLN A 135 9.10 -3.68 -16.04
C GLN A 135 10.21 -4.18 -15.11
N PRO A 136 11.40 -3.52 -15.11
CA PRO A 136 12.42 -3.77 -14.09
C PRO A 136 11.82 -3.62 -12.69
N ALA A 137 12.03 -4.57 -11.80
CA ALA A 137 11.40 -4.58 -10.48
C ALA A 137 11.77 -3.34 -9.63
N ALA A 138 12.98 -2.80 -9.82
CA ALA A 138 13.42 -1.53 -9.24
C ALA A 138 12.53 -0.33 -9.63
N LYS A 139 11.87 -0.38 -10.79
CA LYS A 139 11.02 0.69 -11.32
C LYS A 139 9.53 0.35 -11.29
N ALA A 140 9.19 -0.93 -11.12
CA ALA A 140 7.81 -1.39 -11.10
C ALA A 140 6.98 -0.69 -10.00
N PRO A 141 5.69 -0.43 -10.26
CA PRO A 141 4.82 0.17 -9.27
C PRO A 141 4.55 -0.82 -8.12
N VAL A 142 4.58 -0.33 -6.88
CA VAL A 142 4.40 -1.15 -5.66
C VAL A 142 3.10 -1.98 -5.71
N ARG A 143 2.03 -1.44 -6.31
CA ARG A 143 0.77 -2.16 -6.51
C ARG A 143 0.92 -3.39 -7.43
N ALA A 144 1.74 -3.31 -8.48
CA ALA A 144 2.00 -4.45 -9.33
C ALA A 144 2.84 -5.52 -8.61
N ILE A 145 3.84 -5.11 -7.83
CA ILE A 145 4.67 -6.02 -7.03
C ILE A 145 3.83 -6.79 -6.01
N THR A 146 2.98 -6.06 -5.29
CA THR A 146 2.07 -6.68 -4.30
C THR A 146 1.01 -7.58 -4.95
N ALA A 147 0.49 -7.21 -6.13
CA ALA A 147 -0.40 -8.07 -6.90
C ALA A 147 0.30 -9.34 -7.39
N ALA A 148 1.54 -9.24 -7.87
CA ALA A 148 2.36 -10.39 -8.26
C ALA A 148 2.60 -11.33 -7.07
N ALA A 149 3.01 -10.78 -5.91
CA ALA A 149 3.21 -11.57 -4.69
C ALA A 149 1.91 -12.27 -4.25
N LYS A 150 0.76 -11.61 -4.38
CA LYS A 150 -0.56 -12.20 -4.09
C LYS A 150 -0.89 -13.34 -5.07
N ALA A 151 -0.60 -13.15 -6.36
CA ALA A 151 -0.81 -14.18 -7.38
C ALA A 151 0.04 -15.42 -7.10
N GLU A 152 1.33 -15.24 -6.76
CA GLU A 152 2.22 -16.36 -6.39
C GLU A 152 1.73 -17.10 -5.15
N ARG A 153 1.29 -16.38 -4.10
CA ARG A 153 0.69 -17.01 -2.91
C ARG A 153 -0.58 -17.77 -3.23
N ALA A 154 -1.39 -17.32 -4.18
CA ALA A 154 -2.62 -17.99 -4.58
C ALA A 154 -2.37 -19.28 -5.36
N LYS A 155 -1.25 -19.39 -6.07
CA LYS A 155 -0.81 -20.64 -6.73
C LYS A 155 -0.35 -21.69 -5.73
N ARG A 156 0.17 -21.26 -4.57
CA ARG A 156 0.63 -22.16 -3.51
C ARG A 156 -0.58 -22.89 -2.87
N PRO A 157 -0.55 -24.23 -2.76
CA PRO A 157 -1.64 -24.97 -2.14
C PRO A 157 -1.80 -24.53 -0.67
N LYS A 158 -3.02 -24.10 -0.30
CA LYS A 158 -3.34 -23.72 1.07
C LYS A 158 -3.13 -24.91 2.00
N THR A 159 -2.38 -24.71 3.08
CA THR A 159 -2.27 -25.68 4.18
C THR A 159 -3.65 -25.93 4.79
N ALA A 160 -3.87 -27.12 5.35
CA ALA A 160 -5.15 -27.49 5.97
C ALA A 160 -5.59 -26.46 7.04
N ALA A 161 -4.64 -25.93 7.82
CA ALA A 161 -4.89 -24.89 8.82
C ALA A 161 -5.37 -23.56 8.22
N ALA A 162 -4.89 -23.18 7.04
CA ALA A 162 -5.34 -21.96 6.34
C ALA A 162 -6.75 -22.14 5.76
N LYS A 163 -7.08 -23.34 5.25
CA LYS A 163 -8.44 -23.64 4.77
C LYS A 163 -9.47 -23.57 5.89
N GLU A 164 -9.13 -24.03 7.09
CA GLU A 164 -10.05 -23.97 8.25
C GLU A 164 -10.24 -22.54 8.78
N ARG A 165 -9.19 -21.70 8.78
CA ARG A 165 -9.33 -20.27 9.13
C ARG A 165 -10.22 -19.51 8.14
N ASP A 166 -10.04 -19.73 6.84
CA ASP A 166 -10.87 -19.09 5.82
C ASP A 166 -12.35 -19.50 5.92
N LYS A 167 -12.63 -20.78 6.26
CA LYS A 167 -13.99 -21.24 6.53
C LYS A 167 -14.58 -20.57 7.76
N ALA A 168 -13.80 -20.44 8.83
CA ALA A 168 -14.23 -19.76 10.06
C ALA A 168 -14.55 -18.28 9.81
N ASP A 169 -13.69 -17.56 9.08
CA ASP A 169 -13.89 -16.15 8.72
C ASP A 169 -15.12 -15.98 7.81
N ALA A 170 -15.30 -16.88 6.82
CA ALA A 170 -16.48 -16.86 5.95
C ALA A 170 -17.78 -17.13 6.73
N ALA A 171 -17.75 -18.05 7.71
CA ALA A 171 -18.88 -18.33 8.59
C ALA A 171 -19.21 -17.12 9.48
N LEU A 172 -18.19 -16.42 9.99
CA LEU A 172 -18.33 -15.24 10.83
C LEU A 172 -18.93 -14.07 10.04
N VAL A 173 -18.45 -13.82 8.81
CA VAL A 173 -19.03 -12.81 7.91
C VAL A 173 -20.48 -13.15 7.55
N LYS A 174 -20.79 -14.42 7.30
CA LYS A 174 -22.17 -14.86 7.02
C LYS A 174 -23.07 -14.68 8.24
N GLY A 175 -22.57 -14.96 9.45
CA GLY A 175 -23.26 -14.76 10.72
C GLY A 175 -23.54 -13.27 10.98
N VAL A 176 -22.53 -12.41 10.84
CA VAL A 176 -22.68 -10.95 10.96
C VAL A 176 -23.68 -10.41 9.93
N ARG A 177 -23.63 -10.88 8.68
CA ARG A 177 -24.58 -10.47 7.63
C ARG A 177 -26.01 -10.99 7.87
N ALA A 178 -26.17 -12.13 8.52
CA ALA A 178 -27.48 -12.63 8.95
C ALA A 178 -28.01 -11.80 10.11
N LEU A 179 -27.16 -11.48 11.09
CA LEU A 179 -27.50 -10.63 12.24
C LEU A 179 -27.91 -9.23 11.79
N LEU A 180 -27.16 -8.59 10.88
CA LEU A 180 -27.47 -7.27 10.33
C LEU A 180 -28.79 -7.25 9.53
N ARG A 181 -29.16 -8.38 8.89
CA ARG A 181 -30.47 -8.53 8.22
C ARG A 181 -31.60 -8.77 9.23
N ALA A 182 -31.36 -9.59 10.25
CA ALA A 182 -32.35 -9.88 11.30
C ALA A 182 -32.63 -8.66 12.19
N SER A 183 -31.64 -7.78 12.39
CA SER A 183 -31.77 -6.54 13.15
C SER A 183 -32.27 -5.35 12.32
N GLY A 184 -32.65 -5.55 11.05
CA GLY A 184 -33.24 -4.51 10.20
C GLY A 184 -32.30 -3.36 9.80
N LEU A 185 -31.00 -3.46 10.10
CA LEU A 185 -29.99 -2.44 9.83
C LEU A 185 -29.34 -2.58 8.43
N GLY A 186 -29.79 -3.56 7.65
CA GLY A 186 -29.38 -3.74 6.25
C GLY A 186 -30.18 -2.86 5.29
N ALA A 187 -29.70 -1.62 5.09
CA ALA A 187 -30.14 -0.65 4.08
C ALA A 187 -31.58 -0.09 4.22
N GLY A 188 -31.71 1.09 4.83
CA GLY A 188 -32.79 2.03 4.47
C GLY A 188 -32.45 2.69 3.12
N GLY A 189 -33.36 3.12 2.26
CA GLY A 189 -34.82 3.14 2.25
C GLY A 189 -35.23 3.86 0.93
N GLY A 190 -36.37 3.48 0.33
CA GLY A 190 -36.84 4.12 -0.91
C GLY A 190 -37.98 3.36 -1.60
N GLU A 191 -39.20 3.58 -1.10
CA GLU A 191 -40.49 3.63 -1.80
C GLU A 191 -40.96 2.52 -2.79
N ARG A 192 -41.95 1.76 -2.30
CA ARG A 192 -43.25 1.42 -2.90
C ARG A 192 -43.42 1.58 -4.43
N GLY A 193 -43.65 0.45 -5.10
CA GLY A 193 -44.35 0.38 -6.39
C GLY A 193 -44.82 -1.04 -6.69
N ARG A 194 -46.13 -1.29 -6.59
CA ARG A 194 -46.78 -2.57 -6.91
C ARG A 194 -46.67 -2.86 -8.41
N GLY A 195 -46.50 -4.13 -8.78
CA GLY A 195 -46.69 -4.58 -10.15
C GLY A 195 -46.54 -6.09 -10.29
N ARG A 196 -47.67 -6.80 -10.34
CA ARG A 196 -47.79 -8.20 -10.75
C ARG A 196 -47.35 -8.38 -12.21
N GLY A 197 -46.76 -9.54 -12.52
CA GLY A 197 -46.66 -10.11 -13.88
C GLY A 197 -45.57 -11.18 -13.91
N ALA A 198 -45.94 -12.47 -13.80
CA ALA A 198 -46.01 -13.43 -14.92
C ALA A 198 -44.61 -13.80 -15.47
N ARG A 199 -44.07 -14.98 -15.11
CA ARG A 199 -44.19 -16.29 -15.81
C ARG A 199 -43.33 -16.39 -17.08
N GLY A 200 -42.52 -17.45 -17.12
CA GLY A 200 -41.80 -17.97 -18.30
C GLY A 200 -40.39 -17.38 -18.45
N ALA A 201 -39.39 -18.07 -18.98
CA ALA A 201 -39.25 -19.45 -19.40
C ALA A 201 -37.74 -19.68 -19.64
N ASP A 202 -37.34 -20.94 -19.56
CA ASP A 202 -36.32 -21.58 -20.36
C ASP A 202 -34.83 -21.20 -20.28
N ALA A 203 -34.10 -22.29 -20.09
CA ALA A 203 -32.67 -22.45 -20.11
C ALA A 203 -32.15 -22.67 -21.53
N GLN A 204 -30.94 -22.17 -21.78
CA GLN A 204 -29.91 -22.51 -22.79
C GLN A 204 -29.16 -21.21 -23.11
N ALA A 205 -27.86 -21.12 -23.37
CA ALA A 205 -26.75 -22.04 -23.55
C ALA A 205 -25.49 -21.28 -23.06
N GLY A 206 -24.40 -21.93 -22.64
CA GLY A 206 -23.33 -22.32 -23.55
C GLY A 206 -22.21 -21.27 -23.58
N GLY A 207 -20.95 -21.70 -23.52
CA GLY A 207 -19.82 -20.85 -23.92
C GLY A 207 -18.64 -20.85 -22.96
N ALA A 208 -17.69 -21.72 -23.26
CA ALA A 208 -16.42 -21.93 -22.58
C ALA A 208 -15.61 -20.64 -22.34
N GLY A 209 -15.11 -20.49 -21.11
CA GLY A 209 -14.06 -19.54 -20.78
C GLY A 209 -12.72 -20.08 -21.26
N ASP A 210 -12.21 -19.49 -22.34
CA ASP A 210 -10.83 -19.64 -22.79
C ASP A 210 -9.87 -19.08 -21.73
N ARG A 211 -9.13 -19.99 -21.11
CA ARG A 211 -8.06 -19.74 -20.14
C ARG A 211 -6.76 -19.79 -20.92
N GLY A 212 -6.13 -18.65 -21.19
CA GLY A 212 -4.88 -18.70 -21.92
C GLY A 212 -4.15 -17.38 -22.12
N ARG A 213 -3.78 -16.67 -21.05
CA ARG A 213 -2.63 -15.73 -21.12
C ARG A 213 -1.68 -15.97 -19.97
N GLY A 214 -0.77 -16.93 -20.20
CA GLY A 214 0.39 -17.18 -19.38
C GLY A 214 1.31 -15.97 -19.37
N VAL A 215 1.73 -15.57 -18.17
CA VAL A 215 2.83 -14.63 -17.96
C VAL A 215 4.11 -15.38 -18.31
N SER A 216 4.81 -14.94 -19.36
CA SER A 216 6.08 -15.50 -19.79
C SER A 216 7.22 -14.72 -19.15
N TYR A 217 8.09 -15.40 -18.40
CA TYR A 217 9.38 -14.89 -17.97
C TYR A 217 10.42 -15.37 -18.99
N SER A 218 11.02 -14.44 -19.74
CA SER A 218 12.14 -14.77 -20.64
C SER A 218 13.46 -14.53 -19.93
N ARG A 219 14.30 -15.56 -19.92
CA ARG A 219 15.73 -15.50 -19.55
C ARG A 219 16.54 -14.80 -20.66
N LEU A 220 17.70 -14.31 -20.21
CA LEU A 220 18.86 -13.71 -20.91
C LEU A 220 18.90 -12.17 -20.83
#